data_AF-A0A7C5XNX0-F1
#
_entry.id   AF-A0A7C5XNX0-F1
#
_cell.length_a   1.000
_cell.length_b   1.000
_cell.length_c   1.000
_cell.angle_alpha   90.00
_cell.angle_beta   90.00
_cell.angle_gamma   90.00
#
_symmetry.space_group_name_H-M   'P 1'
#
loop_
_entity.id
_entity.type
_entity.pdbx_description
1 polymer ?
#
loop_
_entity_poly.entity_id
_entity_poly.type
_entity_poly.pdbx_seq_one_letter_code
_entity_poly.pdbx_strand_id
1 'polypeptide(L)'
;MRFQMLLLSMLALSNILIAAYFSLENRRLEDILHREHSLYADTITRYWKLQDDNMRLNNSYREVAEANRRLEAVLNYTLDVVRSIPYNYTLMPSMEFMNRFLFAYTEEMRGFVLNLTGGWDGSENDFRSDLYRIYTGWRSIFVYAPAPYGFKLPLINIGSWSYAYTPYYHDEYLREVSSCEIVWVPIYGASLSFRYRQGGCWDFAVVLVSLYYAYYDIAGRSLPTAYISIGAEGVEEFSHACVLVKLEGDMVAILDWEPITVSDGMLEFLPFDLARQLHGRYWWGWSIFYKGFMMGRPYRSGFFESNEEFYRWLVEELN
;
A
#
# COMPACT_ATOMS: atom_id res chain seq x y z
N MET A 1 16.00 111.10 -36.36
CA MET A 1 16.59 109.90 -36.98
C MET A 1 17.49 109.07 -36.06
N ARG A 2 18.57 109.61 -35.45
CA ARG A 2 19.51 108.79 -34.64
C ARG A 2 18.88 108.11 -33.41
N PHE A 3 18.00 108.80 -32.68
CA PHE A 3 17.34 108.25 -31.48
C PHE A 3 16.34 107.13 -31.80
N GLN A 4 15.58 107.26 -32.90
CA GLN A 4 14.62 106.25 -33.36
C GLN A 4 15.31 104.98 -33.86
N MET A 5 16.44 105.10 -34.56
CA MET A 5 17.23 103.92 -34.94
C MET A 5 17.78 103.19 -33.72
N LEU A 6 18.24 103.92 -32.70
CA LEU A 6 18.77 103.35 -31.47
C LEU A 6 17.68 102.60 -30.69
N LEU A 7 16.49 103.18 -30.58
CA LEU A 7 15.32 102.55 -29.96
C LEU A 7 14.89 101.28 -30.71
N LEU A 8 14.81 101.33 -32.04
CA LEU A 8 14.46 100.17 -32.86
C LEU A 8 15.50 99.06 -32.76
N SER A 9 16.80 99.39 -32.72
CA SER A 9 17.85 98.40 -32.52
C SER A 9 17.84 97.79 -31.12
N MET A 10 17.50 98.57 -30.08
CA MET A 10 17.34 98.02 -28.72
C MET A 10 16.13 97.09 -28.63
N LEU A 11 15.00 97.45 -29.26
CA LEU A 11 13.81 96.61 -29.33
C LEU A 11 14.04 95.33 -30.13
N ALA A 12 14.77 95.41 -31.24
CA ALA A 12 15.15 94.23 -32.02
C ALA A 12 16.07 93.31 -31.21
N LEU A 13 17.07 93.87 -30.53
CA LEU A 13 18.01 93.10 -29.71
C LEU A 13 17.31 92.48 -28.49
N SER A 14 16.41 93.20 -27.81
CA SER A 14 15.66 92.66 -26.67
C SER A 14 14.75 91.52 -27.10
N ASN A 15 14.05 91.64 -28.24
CA ASN A 15 13.22 90.56 -28.78
C ASN A 15 14.05 89.34 -29.18
N ILE A 16 15.24 89.53 -29.77
CA ILE A 16 16.16 88.43 -30.09
C ILE A 16 16.65 87.73 -28.82
N LEU A 17 17.02 88.49 -27.78
CA LEU A 17 17.47 87.94 -26.51
C LEU A 17 16.34 87.19 -25.78
N ILE A 18 15.12 87.71 -25.79
CA ILE A 18 13.94 87.05 -25.21
C ILE A 18 13.63 85.76 -25.96
N ALA A 19 13.64 85.77 -27.30
CA ALA A 19 13.41 84.59 -28.11
C ALA A 19 14.50 83.53 -27.91
N ALA A 20 15.77 83.95 -27.81
CA ALA A 20 16.89 83.04 -27.52
C ALA A 20 16.77 82.41 -26.12
N TYR A 21 16.39 83.20 -25.11
CA TYR A 21 16.15 82.71 -23.75
C TYR A 21 15.01 81.68 -23.72
N PHE A 22 13.86 81.98 -24.33
CA PHE A 22 12.73 81.04 -24.37
C PHE A 22 13.05 79.77 -25.17
N SER A 23 13.81 79.88 -26.27
CA SER A 23 14.24 78.71 -27.02
C SER A 23 15.18 77.81 -26.21
N LEU A 24 16.07 78.39 -25.42
CA LEU A 24 17.00 77.64 -24.57
C LEU A 24 16.28 76.99 -23.39
N GLU A 25 15.35 77.71 -22.76
CA GLU A 25 14.56 77.19 -21.64
C GLU A 25 13.58 76.10 -22.11
N ASN A 26 12.97 76.23 -23.29
CA ASN A 26 12.12 75.17 -23.86
C ASN A 26 12.91 73.88 -24.13
N ARG A 27 14.12 73.96 -24.70
CA ARG A 27 14.97 72.77 -24.88
C ARG A 27 15.33 72.12 -23.55
N ARG A 28 15.67 72.93 -22.55
CA ARG A 28 15.98 72.43 -21.20
C ARG A 28 14.77 71.71 -20.59
N LEU A 29 13.57 72.26 -20.74
CA LEU A 29 12.34 71.64 -20.25
C LEU A 29 11.99 70.36 -21.02
N GLU A 30 12.18 70.33 -22.34
CA GLU A 30 12.02 69.11 -23.16
C GLU A 30 12.98 68.01 -22.72
N ASP A 31 14.26 68.33 -22.47
CA ASP A 31 15.25 67.37 -21.99
C ASP A 31 14.87 66.80 -20.61
N ILE A 32 14.39 67.65 -19.71
CA ILE A 32 13.88 67.22 -18.39
C ILE A 32 12.67 66.30 -18.56
N LEU A 33 11.72 66.67 -19.40
CA LEU A 33 10.48 65.90 -19.62
C LEU A 33 10.78 64.54 -20.26
N HIS A 34 11.70 64.48 -21.23
CA HIS A 34 12.17 63.24 -21.83
C HIS A 34 12.85 62.33 -20.80
N ARG A 35 13.70 62.89 -19.92
CA ARG A 35 14.35 62.13 -18.86
C ARG A 35 13.35 61.56 -17.86
N GLU A 36 12.38 62.37 -17.42
CA GLU A 36 11.31 61.93 -16.51
C GLU A 36 10.43 60.84 -17.14
N HIS A 37 10.05 60.99 -18.42
CA HIS A 37 9.31 59.94 -19.14
C HIS A 37 10.11 58.63 -19.24
N SER A 38 11.42 58.70 -19.50
CA SER A 38 12.28 57.51 -19.53
C SER A 38 12.35 56.84 -18.16
N LEU A 39 12.51 57.61 -17.08
CA LEU A 39 12.52 57.08 -15.71
C LEU A 39 11.17 56.44 -15.32
N TYR A 40 10.07 57.05 -15.74
CA TYR A 40 8.73 56.52 -15.51
C TYR A 40 8.49 55.21 -16.28
N ALA A 41 8.91 55.13 -17.54
CA ALA A 41 8.83 53.93 -18.35
C ALA A 41 9.66 52.77 -17.77
N ASP A 42 10.87 53.06 -17.29
CA ASP A 42 11.73 52.08 -16.60
C ASP A 42 11.07 51.59 -15.30
N THR A 43 10.46 52.50 -14.54
CA THR A 43 9.78 52.17 -13.28
C THR A 43 8.57 51.27 -13.51
N ILE A 44 7.75 51.58 -14.52
CA ILE A 44 6.61 50.73 -14.92
C ILE A 44 7.09 49.35 -15.34
N THR A 45 8.14 49.28 -16.16
CA THR A 45 8.70 47.99 -16.61
C THR A 45 9.18 47.14 -15.44
N ARG A 46 9.87 47.76 -14.46
CA ARG A 46 10.27 47.08 -13.22
C ARG A 46 9.08 46.63 -12.39
N TYR A 47 8.04 47.44 -12.30
CA TYR A 47 6.81 47.10 -11.56
C TYR A 47 6.12 45.86 -12.15
N TRP A 48 5.92 45.82 -13.47
CA TRP A 48 5.32 44.66 -14.14
C TRP A 48 6.14 43.39 -13.94
N LYS A 49 7.47 43.49 -14.07
CA LYS A 49 8.35 42.35 -13.80
C LYS A 49 8.20 41.85 -12.36
N LEU A 50 8.16 42.75 -11.39
CA LEU A 50 8.01 42.39 -9.98
C LEU A 50 6.64 41.75 -9.69
N GLN A 51 5.59 42.20 -10.39
CA GLN A 51 4.26 41.61 -10.29
C GLN A 51 4.23 40.19 -10.87
N ASP A 52 4.84 39.97 -12.01
CA ASP A 52 4.98 38.64 -12.62
C ASP A 52 5.78 37.68 -11.74
N ASP A 53 6.91 38.15 -11.19
CA ASP A 53 7.74 37.36 -10.28
C ASP A 53 6.96 36.98 -9.01
N ASN A 54 6.17 37.90 -8.44
CA ASN A 54 5.29 37.61 -7.29
C ASN A 54 4.18 36.60 -7.61
N MET A 55 3.56 36.69 -8.80
CA MET A 55 2.55 35.71 -9.22
C MET A 55 3.16 34.31 -9.36
N ARG A 56 4.35 34.21 -9.95
CA ARG A 56 5.09 32.94 -10.04
C ARG A 56 5.43 32.37 -8.66
N LEU A 57 5.92 33.21 -7.76
CA LEU A 57 6.27 32.81 -6.40
C LEU A 57 5.02 32.29 -5.65
N ASN A 58 3.89 32.98 -5.77
CA ASN A 58 2.64 32.59 -5.12
C ASN A 58 2.10 31.24 -5.64
N ASN A 59 2.20 31.00 -6.95
CA ASN A 59 1.84 29.71 -7.54
C ASN A 59 2.75 28.59 -7.01
N SER A 60 4.05 28.82 -6.93
CA SER A 60 5.01 27.84 -6.37
C SER A 60 4.71 27.55 -4.89
N TYR A 61 4.39 28.57 -4.08
CA TYR A 61 3.98 28.35 -2.70
C TYR A 61 2.70 27.53 -2.57
N ARG A 62 1.72 27.72 -3.47
CA ARG A 62 0.49 26.90 -3.50
C ARG A 62 0.79 25.45 -3.81
N GLU A 63 1.65 25.18 -4.78
CA GLU A 63 2.06 23.81 -5.15
C GLU A 63 2.77 23.11 -3.99
N VAL A 64 3.69 23.79 -3.30
CA VAL A 64 4.37 23.27 -2.11
C VAL A 64 3.38 23.01 -0.98
N ALA A 65 2.44 23.93 -0.72
CA ALA A 65 1.42 23.75 0.31
C ALA A 65 0.46 22.60 0.01
N GLU A 66 0.17 22.32 -1.27
CA GLU A 66 -0.61 21.16 -1.67
C GLU A 66 0.18 19.86 -1.55
N ALA A 67 1.45 19.86 -1.94
CA ALA A 67 2.35 18.72 -1.72
C ALA A 67 2.49 18.37 -0.24
N ASN A 68 2.63 19.38 0.64
CA ASN A 68 2.68 19.19 2.09
C ASN A 68 1.37 18.60 2.64
N ARG A 69 0.20 19.09 2.19
CA ARG A 69 -1.10 18.51 2.59
C ARG A 69 -1.24 17.05 2.14
N ARG A 70 -0.78 16.71 0.93
CA ARG A 70 -0.77 15.32 0.45
C ARG A 70 0.18 14.45 1.28
N LEU A 71 1.37 14.96 1.62
CA LEU A 71 2.33 14.26 2.48
C LEU A 71 1.77 14.03 3.88
N GLU A 72 1.13 15.03 4.48
CA GLU A 72 0.50 14.92 5.79
C GLU A 72 -0.65 13.90 5.79
N ALA A 73 -1.47 13.86 4.74
CA ALA A 73 -2.50 12.84 4.58
C ALA A 73 -1.89 11.42 4.47
N VAL A 74 -0.80 11.25 3.71
CA VAL A 74 -0.09 9.98 3.59
C VAL A 74 0.54 9.57 4.93
N LEU A 75 1.13 10.52 5.66
CA LEU A 75 1.74 10.27 6.97
C LEU A 75 0.69 9.89 8.01
N ASN A 76 -0.46 10.56 8.05
CA ASN A 76 -1.56 10.22 8.95
C ASN A 76 -2.13 8.83 8.63
N TYR A 77 -2.35 8.51 7.36
CA TYR A 77 -2.75 7.17 6.94
C TYR A 77 -1.71 6.11 7.34
N THR A 78 -0.42 6.40 7.13
CA THR A 78 0.68 5.49 7.51
C THR A 78 0.76 5.32 9.02
N LEU A 79 0.58 6.39 9.79
CA LEU A 79 0.52 6.36 11.25
C LEU A 79 -0.68 5.55 11.75
N ASP A 80 -1.84 5.63 11.11
CA ASP A 80 -3.00 4.81 11.46
C ASP A 80 -2.76 3.32 11.15
N VAL A 81 -2.10 3.02 10.02
CA VAL A 81 -1.65 1.66 9.68
C VAL A 81 -0.58 1.15 10.66
N VAL A 82 0.38 1.98 11.05
CA VAL A 82 1.45 1.58 11.99
C VAL A 82 0.94 1.48 13.43
N ARG A 83 0.02 2.35 13.86
CA ARG A 83 -0.63 2.26 15.18
C ARG A 83 -1.56 1.05 15.30
N SER A 84 -2.07 0.54 14.20
CA SER A 84 -2.83 -0.71 14.15
C SER A 84 -1.94 -1.96 14.10
N ILE A 85 -0.62 -1.80 13.98
CA ILE A 85 0.37 -2.86 14.17
C ILE A 85 0.89 -2.76 15.62
N PRO A 86 0.42 -3.62 16.53
CA PRO A 86 0.77 -3.45 17.93
C PRO A 86 2.27 -3.66 18.18
N TYR A 87 2.82 -2.97 19.18
CA TYR A 87 4.25 -2.84 19.48
C TYR A 87 5.00 -4.17 19.69
N ASN A 88 4.27 -5.27 19.89
CA ASN A 88 4.78 -6.63 19.98
C ASN A 88 5.19 -7.25 18.63
N TYR A 89 4.85 -6.63 17.50
CA TYR A 89 5.19 -7.10 16.15
C TYR A 89 6.60 -6.69 15.69
N THR A 90 7.22 -5.68 16.29
CA THR A 90 8.60 -5.24 15.98
C THR A 90 9.69 -6.15 16.56
N LEU A 91 9.32 -7.06 17.46
CA LEU A 91 10.20 -8.06 18.08
C LEU A 91 10.05 -9.45 17.44
N MET A 92 9.18 -9.60 16.44
CA MET A 92 8.96 -10.87 15.75
C MET A 92 9.98 -11.05 14.62
N PRO A 93 10.47 -12.27 14.36
CA PRO A 93 11.20 -12.58 13.14
C PRO A 93 10.40 -12.15 11.90
N SER A 94 11.08 -11.65 10.86
CA SER A 94 10.45 -11.08 9.65
C SER A 94 9.43 -12.02 9.01
N MET A 95 9.70 -13.33 9.00
CA MET A 95 8.76 -14.35 8.54
C MET A 95 7.52 -14.42 9.43
N GLU A 96 7.65 -14.45 10.75
CA GLU A 96 6.48 -14.49 11.64
C GLU A 96 5.61 -13.23 11.49
N PHE A 97 6.25 -12.05 11.37
CA PHE A 97 5.56 -10.79 11.10
C PHE A 97 4.79 -10.84 9.77
N MET A 98 5.45 -11.23 8.68
CA MET A 98 4.83 -11.27 7.36
C MET A 98 3.60 -12.17 7.37
N ASN A 99 3.67 -13.34 8.01
CA ASN A 99 2.57 -14.29 8.00
C ASN A 99 1.39 -13.87 8.87
N ARG A 100 1.63 -13.27 10.05
CA ARG A 100 0.53 -12.68 10.84
C ARG A 100 -0.13 -11.53 10.10
N PHE A 101 0.65 -10.73 9.38
CA PHE A 101 0.15 -9.62 8.57
C PHE A 101 -0.61 -10.11 7.33
N LEU A 102 -0.14 -11.17 6.66
CA LEU A 102 -0.78 -11.77 5.49
C LEU A 102 -2.20 -12.27 5.80
N PHE A 103 -2.37 -12.95 6.94
CA PHE A 103 -3.66 -13.54 7.34
C PHE A 103 -4.47 -12.66 8.29
N ALA A 104 -4.02 -11.46 8.64
CA ALA A 104 -4.80 -10.53 9.47
C ALA A 104 -6.09 -10.13 8.75
N TYR A 105 -7.22 -10.30 9.43
CA TYR A 105 -8.52 -9.80 8.95
C TYR A 105 -8.86 -8.45 9.60
N THR A 106 -9.70 -7.68 8.91
CA THR A 106 -10.18 -6.37 9.37
C THR A 106 -11.59 -6.45 9.94
N GLU A 107 -12.06 -5.40 10.62
CA GLU A 107 -13.47 -5.29 11.05
C GLU A 107 -14.45 -5.35 9.85
N GLU A 108 -14.03 -4.89 8.67
CA GLU A 108 -14.81 -5.00 7.44
C GLU A 108 -15.04 -6.48 7.05
N MET A 109 -13.99 -7.28 7.11
CA MET A 109 -14.04 -8.72 6.87
C MET A 109 -14.86 -9.45 7.94
N ARG A 110 -14.71 -9.06 9.22
CA ARG A 110 -15.51 -9.59 10.32
C ARG A 110 -17.01 -9.28 10.13
N GLY A 111 -17.34 -8.06 9.71
CA GLY A 111 -18.70 -7.65 9.36
C GLY A 111 -19.26 -8.45 8.18
N PHE A 112 -18.44 -8.73 7.17
CA PHE A 112 -18.83 -9.60 6.05
C PHE A 112 -19.18 -11.02 6.52
N VAL A 113 -18.36 -11.62 7.38
CA VAL A 113 -18.65 -12.94 7.97
C VAL A 113 -19.98 -12.91 8.74
N LEU A 114 -20.17 -11.93 9.63
CA LEU A 114 -21.42 -11.79 10.40
C LEU A 114 -22.65 -11.64 9.50
N ASN A 115 -22.53 -10.94 8.38
CA ASN A 115 -23.64 -10.79 7.44
C ASN A 115 -24.00 -12.11 6.72
N LEU A 116 -23.03 -13.00 6.51
CA LEU A 116 -23.27 -14.30 5.88
C LEU A 116 -23.81 -15.35 6.85
N THR A 117 -23.32 -15.33 8.09
CA THR A 117 -23.63 -16.38 9.08
C THR A 117 -24.74 -16.00 10.04
N GLY A 118 -24.87 -14.71 10.38
CA GLY A 118 -25.72 -14.25 11.49
C GLY A 118 -25.11 -14.50 12.88
N GLY A 119 -23.88 -15.02 12.93
CA GLY A 119 -23.25 -15.53 14.15
C GLY A 119 -23.52 -17.02 14.36
N TRP A 120 -22.73 -17.66 15.23
CA TRP A 120 -22.84 -19.09 15.51
C TRP A 120 -23.94 -19.37 16.56
N ASP A 121 -24.83 -20.33 16.28
CA ASP A 121 -25.92 -20.72 17.18
C ASP A 121 -25.52 -21.70 18.30
N GLY A 122 -24.26 -22.18 18.27
CA GLY A 122 -23.70 -23.13 19.24
C GLY A 122 -23.72 -24.60 18.79
N SER A 123 -24.33 -24.93 17.65
CA SER A 123 -24.41 -26.30 17.13
C SER A 123 -23.29 -26.64 16.13
N GLU A 124 -22.90 -27.92 16.05
CA GLU A 124 -21.89 -28.38 15.09
C GLU A 124 -22.34 -28.22 13.64
N ASN A 125 -23.62 -28.49 13.38
CA ASN A 125 -24.18 -28.38 12.03
C ASN A 125 -24.16 -26.93 11.55
N ASP A 126 -24.51 -25.99 12.42
CA ASP A 126 -24.44 -24.56 12.09
C ASP A 126 -22.99 -24.13 11.86
N PHE A 127 -22.05 -24.56 12.71
CA PHE A 127 -20.62 -24.27 12.54
C PHE A 127 -20.10 -24.72 11.17
N ARG A 128 -20.42 -25.95 10.75
CA ARG A 128 -20.00 -26.50 9.44
C ARG A 128 -20.73 -25.85 8.26
N SER A 129 -22.00 -25.51 8.44
CA SER A 129 -22.81 -24.77 7.47
C SER A 129 -22.26 -23.35 7.26
N ASP A 130 -21.86 -22.68 8.33
CA ASP A 130 -21.32 -21.33 8.27
C ASP A 130 -19.97 -21.27 7.56
N LEU A 131 -19.07 -22.23 7.81
CA LEU A 131 -17.82 -22.33 7.05
C LEU A 131 -18.09 -22.49 5.55
N TYR A 132 -19.13 -23.24 5.17
CA TYR A 132 -19.57 -23.36 3.79
C TYR A 132 -20.16 -22.05 3.24
N ARG A 133 -21.01 -21.36 4.01
CA ARG A 133 -21.58 -20.05 3.64
C ARG A 133 -20.50 -19.00 3.41
N ILE A 134 -19.49 -18.96 4.27
CA ILE A 134 -18.34 -18.06 4.13
C ILE A 134 -17.57 -18.36 2.84
N TYR A 135 -17.26 -19.64 2.60
CA TYR A 135 -16.57 -20.06 1.38
C TYR A 135 -17.36 -19.67 0.12
N THR A 136 -18.63 -20.04 0.04
CA THR A 136 -19.48 -19.77 -1.13
C THR A 136 -19.76 -18.28 -1.29
N GLY A 137 -19.95 -17.55 -0.19
CA GLY A 137 -20.11 -16.10 -0.19
C GLY A 137 -18.88 -15.40 -0.75
N TRP A 138 -17.69 -15.76 -0.28
CA TRP A 138 -16.44 -15.22 -0.81
C TRP A 138 -16.23 -15.57 -2.28
N ARG A 139 -16.39 -16.84 -2.65
CA ARG A 139 -16.30 -17.31 -4.03
C ARG A 139 -17.26 -16.58 -4.98
N SER A 140 -18.48 -16.27 -4.54
CA SER A 140 -19.49 -15.64 -5.38
C SER A 140 -19.15 -14.20 -5.77
N ILE A 141 -18.32 -13.53 -4.97
CA ILE A 141 -17.94 -12.13 -5.20
C ILE A 141 -16.50 -11.97 -5.69
N PHE A 142 -15.68 -13.01 -5.61
CA PHE A 142 -14.29 -12.98 -6.05
C PHE A 142 -14.17 -13.20 -7.56
N VAL A 143 -13.36 -12.38 -8.20
CA VAL A 143 -13.05 -12.45 -9.62
C VAL A 143 -11.66 -13.05 -9.80
N TYR A 144 -11.61 -14.25 -10.36
CA TYR A 144 -10.34 -14.90 -10.68
C TYR A 144 -9.71 -14.24 -11.91
N ALA A 145 -8.85 -13.27 -11.68
CA ALA A 145 -8.14 -12.51 -12.70
C ALA A 145 -6.86 -11.93 -12.08
N PRO A 146 -5.80 -11.68 -12.87
CA PRO A 146 -4.60 -11.04 -12.35
C PRO A 146 -4.98 -9.75 -11.61
N ALA A 147 -4.46 -9.55 -10.40
CA ALA A 147 -4.68 -8.31 -9.67
C ALA A 147 -4.34 -7.14 -10.62
N PRO A 148 -5.15 -6.07 -10.69
CA PRO A 148 -4.97 -5.01 -11.66
C PRO A 148 -3.55 -4.45 -11.62
N TYR A 149 -2.74 -4.82 -12.63
CA TYR A 149 -1.38 -4.33 -12.83
C TYR A 149 -1.46 -2.81 -13.02
N GLY A 150 -1.10 -2.04 -12.00
CA GLY A 150 -1.18 -0.58 -12.04
C GLY A 150 -1.35 0.12 -10.70
N PHE A 151 -1.71 -0.60 -9.63
CA PHE A 151 -1.68 0.01 -8.30
C PHE A 151 -0.22 0.16 -7.84
N LYS A 152 0.20 1.41 -7.59
CA LYS A 152 1.35 1.69 -6.72
C LYS A 152 0.98 1.21 -5.32
N LEU A 153 1.21 -0.07 -5.06
CA LEU A 153 0.88 -0.68 -3.79
C LEU A 153 1.70 0.01 -2.70
N PRO A 154 1.08 0.38 -1.57
CA PRO A 154 1.84 0.76 -0.40
C PRO A 154 2.72 -0.44 -0.02
N LEU A 155 4.04 -0.22 0.01
CA LEU A 155 4.99 -1.18 0.52
C LEU A 155 5.14 -0.92 2.02
N ILE A 156 5.06 -1.94 2.86
CA ILE A 156 5.46 -1.78 4.27
C ILE A 156 6.96 -2.03 4.34
N ASN A 157 7.65 -1.10 4.97
CA ASN A 157 9.03 -1.27 5.35
C ASN A 157 9.06 -2.07 6.65
N ILE A 158 9.53 -3.32 6.58
CA ILE A 158 9.73 -4.16 7.76
C ILE A 158 11.23 -4.32 7.91
N GLY A 159 11.78 -3.71 8.95
CA GLY A 159 13.17 -3.89 9.36
C GLY A 159 13.26 -5.02 10.37
N SER A 160 14.04 -6.07 10.07
CA SER A 160 14.49 -7.01 11.10
C SER A 160 15.83 -6.55 11.68
N TRP A 161 15.92 -6.53 13.01
CA TRP A 161 17.14 -6.21 13.74
C TRP A 161 17.88 -7.50 14.07
N SER A 162 19.03 -7.73 13.45
CA SER A 162 19.91 -8.85 13.80
C SER A 162 21.02 -8.37 14.75
N TYR A 163 21.17 -9.04 15.89
CA TYR A 163 22.32 -8.85 16.78
C TYR A 163 23.47 -9.72 16.29
N ALA A 164 24.52 -9.13 15.73
CA ALA A 164 25.79 -9.81 15.55
C ALA A 164 26.60 -9.69 16.84
N TYR A 165 26.97 -10.82 17.44
CA TYR A 165 27.96 -10.85 18.51
C TYR A 165 29.36 -10.77 17.85
N THR A 166 29.97 -9.59 17.81
CA THR A 166 31.36 -9.43 17.37
C THR A 166 32.31 -9.52 18.57
N PRO A 167 33.23 -10.50 18.65
CA PRO A 167 34.13 -10.66 19.79
C PRO A 167 35.34 -9.71 19.79
N TYR A 168 35.41 -8.70 18.91
CA TYR A 168 36.68 -8.03 18.60
C TYR A 168 36.81 -6.53 18.89
N TYR A 169 35.81 -5.86 19.49
CA TYR A 169 36.00 -4.48 19.95
C TYR A 169 35.34 -4.25 21.31
N HIS A 170 36.20 -3.98 22.30
CA HIS A 170 35.86 -3.55 23.65
C HIS A 170 35.37 -2.09 23.64
N ASP A 171 34.17 -1.85 23.15
CA ASP A 171 33.52 -0.55 23.31
C ASP A 171 32.17 -0.73 24.03
N GLU A 172 32.18 -0.46 25.33
CA GLU A 172 31.10 -0.82 26.27
C GLU A 172 29.85 0.08 26.12
N TYR A 173 29.94 1.12 25.29
CA TYR A 173 28.91 2.16 25.15
C TYR A 173 28.33 2.28 23.73
N LEU A 174 28.83 1.51 22.77
CA LEU A 174 28.37 1.49 21.38
C LEU A 174 27.95 0.06 21.00
N ARG A 175 26.76 -0.37 21.45
CA ARG A 175 26.06 -1.51 20.82
C ARG A 175 25.50 -1.04 19.48
N GLU A 176 26.39 -0.94 18.50
CA GLU A 176 26.08 -0.47 17.15
C GLU A 176 25.19 -1.48 16.41
N VAL A 177 24.00 -1.00 16.01
CA VAL A 177 23.11 -1.66 15.07
C VAL A 177 23.79 -1.64 13.69
N SER A 178 24.17 -2.80 13.18
CA SER A 178 25.02 -2.90 11.98
C SER A 178 24.29 -3.30 10.70
N SER A 179 23.02 -3.71 10.75
CA SER A 179 22.21 -3.89 9.53
C SER A 179 20.71 -3.93 9.82
N CYS A 180 19.95 -3.05 9.16
CA CYS A 180 18.52 -3.24 8.96
C CYS A 180 18.37 -3.96 7.62
N GLU A 181 17.95 -5.22 7.63
CA GLU A 181 17.41 -5.82 6.40
C GLU A 181 16.07 -5.13 6.14
N ILE A 182 16.08 -4.18 5.21
CA ILE A 182 14.88 -3.51 4.72
C ILE A 182 14.26 -4.43 3.68
N VAL A 183 13.26 -5.20 4.09
CA VAL A 183 12.46 -5.98 3.13
C VAL A 183 11.29 -5.10 2.70
N TRP A 184 11.27 -4.77 1.40
CA TRP A 184 10.10 -4.16 0.77
C TRP A 184 9.06 -5.25 0.55
N VAL A 185 8.12 -5.38 1.48
CA VAL A 185 7.04 -6.36 1.33
C VAL A 185 5.87 -5.67 0.64
N PRO A 186 5.50 -6.11 -0.58
CA PRO A 186 4.25 -5.66 -1.16
C PRO A 186 3.11 -6.10 -0.25
N ILE A 187 2.24 -5.16 0.16
CA ILE A 187 1.03 -5.49 0.90
C ILE A 187 0.11 -6.23 -0.06
N TYR A 188 0.28 -7.54 -0.17
CA TYR A 188 -0.75 -8.44 -0.65
C TYR A 188 -1.34 -9.16 0.57
N GLY A 189 -1.79 -8.41 1.58
CA GLY A 189 -2.49 -9.02 2.72
C GLY A 189 -3.92 -9.40 2.32
N ALA A 190 -4.51 -10.37 3.03
CA ALA A 190 -5.92 -10.74 2.88
C ALA A 190 -6.84 -9.52 2.82
N SER A 191 -6.58 -8.51 3.66
CA SER A 191 -7.35 -7.26 3.70
C SER A 191 -7.40 -6.50 2.37
N LEU A 192 -6.30 -6.49 1.60
CA LEU A 192 -6.24 -5.80 0.32
C LEU A 192 -6.98 -6.60 -0.77
N SER A 193 -6.69 -7.90 -0.85
CA SER A 193 -7.33 -8.80 -1.82
C SER A 193 -8.84 -8.91 -1.58
N PHE A 194 -9.27 -8.85 -0.31
CA PHE A 194 -10.68 -8.78 0.08
C PHE A 194 -11.38 -7.53 -0.48
N ARG A 195 -10.75 -6.35 -0.39
CA ARG A 195 -11.33 -5.09 -0.88
C ARG A 195 -11.49 -5.06 -2.39
N TYR A 196 -10.48 -5.53 -3.12
CA TYR A 196 -10.54 -5.56 -4.58
C TYR A 196 -11.39 -6.70 -5.13
N ARG A 197 -11.60 -7.76 -4.34
CA ARG A 197 -12.36 -8.96 -4.74
C ARG A 197 -11.83 -9.57 -6.04
N GLN A 198 -10.52 -9.48 -6.25
CA GLN A 198 -9.86 -9.93 -7.47
C GLN A 198 -8.45 -10.38 -7.15
N GLY A 199 -7.99 -11.45 -7.81
CA GLY A 199 -6.63 -11.96 -7.70
C GLY A 199 -6.47 -13.37 -8.26
N GLY A 200 -5.32 -13.98 -7.96
CA GLY A 200 -5.02 -15.37 -8.29
C GLY A 200 -5.48 -16.35 -7.20
N CYS A 201 -5.10 -17.62 -7.34
CA CYS A 201 -5.37 -18.66 -6.34
C CYS A 201 -4.84 -18.29 -4.95
N TRP A 202 -3.66 -17.65 -4.91
CA TRP A 202 -3.04 -17.21 -3.66
C TRP A 202 -3.92 -16.20 -2.92
N ASP A 203 -4.38 -15.16 -3.61
CA ASP A 203 -5.26 -14.12 -3.06
C ASP A 203 -6.56 -14.72 -2.53
N PHE A 204 -7.15 -15.64 -3.30
CA PHE A 204 -8.38 -16.31 -2.90
C PHE A 204 -8.22 -17.09 -1.59
N ALA A 205 -7.18 -17.93 -1.52
CA ALA A 205 -6.93 -18.79 -0.37
C ALA A 205 -6.55 -17.98 0.88
N VAL A 206 -5.70 -16.96 0.74
CA VAL A 206 -5.29 -16.09 1.86
C VAL A 206 -6.49 -15.37 2.47
N VAL A 207 -7.37 -14.80 1.64
CA VAL A 207 -8.61 -14.17 2.13
C VAL A 207 -9.51 -15.17 2.82
N LEU A 208 -9.71 -16.35 2.24
CA LEU A 208 -10.59 -17.37 2.82
C LEU A 208 -10.10 -17.82 4.21
N VAL A 209 -8.80 -18.05 4.39
CA VAL A 209 -8.20 -18.35 5.70
C VAL A 209 -8.48 -17.24 6.70
N SER A 210 -8.30 -15.97 6.30
CA SER A 210 -8.58 -14.83 7.16
C SER A 210 -10.06 -14.70 7.54
N LEU A 211 -10.99 -15.02 6.62
CA LEU A 211 -12.42 -15.03 6.90
C LEU A 211 -12.80 -16.15 7.89
N TYR A 212 -12.16 -17.32 7.80
CA TYR A 212 -12.34 -18.39 8.78
C TYR A 212 -11.82 -18.01 10.16
N TYR A 213 -10.64 -17.38 10.25
CA TYR A 213 -10.18 -16.87 11.54
C TYR A 213 -11.12 -15.81 12.13
N ALA A 214 -11.67 -14.91 11.30
CA ALA A 214 -12.67 -13.96 11.77
C ALA A 214 -13.92 -14.66 12.32
N TYR A 215 -14.38 -15.72 11.66
CA TYR A 215 -15.49 -16.54 12.15
C TYR A 215 -15.15 -17.28 13.44
N TYR A 216 -13.94 -17.82 13.57
CA TYR A 216 -13.51 -18.51 14.77
C TYR A 216 -13.51 -17.60 16.00
N ASP A 217 -13.08 -16.36 15.83
CA ASP A 217 -13.14 -15.34 16.88
C ASP A 217 -14.57 -14.95 17.23
N ILE A 218 -15.48 -14.89 16.25
CA ILE A 218 -16.92 -14.66 16.48
C ILE A 218 -17.54 -15.83 17.27
N ALA A 219 -17.22 -17.06 16.89
CA ALA A 219 -17.76 -18.27 17.49
C ALA A 219 -17.11 -18.61 18.84
N GLY A 220 -15.95 -18.05 19.16
CA GLY A 220 -15.15 -18.47 20.32
C GLY A 220 -14.65 -19.92 20.19
N ARG A 221 -14.55 -20.41 18.95
CA ARG A 221 -14.20 -21.79 18.60
C ARG A 221 -13.38 -21.80 17.32
N SER A 222 -12.34 -22.63 17.25
CA SER A 222 -11.50 -22.74 16.05
C SER A 222 -11.35 -24.18 15.59
N LEU A 223 -10.98 -24.33 14.32
CA LEU A 223 -10.41 -25.55 13.75
C LEU A 223 -9.01 -25.24 13.22
N PRO A 224 -8.06 -26.19 13.27
CA PRO A 224 -6.77 -26.02 12.62
C PRO A 224 -6.99 -25.74 11.13
N THR A 225 -6.54 -24.57 10.70
CA THR A 225 -6.71 -24.07 9.33
C THR A 225 -5.37 -23.64 8.79
N ALA A 226 -5.05 -24.12 7.60
CA ALA A 226 -3.81 -23.81 6.92
C ALA A 226 -4.08 -23.37 5.48
N TYR A 227 -3.30 -22.41 5.02
CA TYR A 227 -3.08 -22.21 3.61
C TYR A 227 -2.11 -23.29 3.13
N ILE A 228 -2.41 -23.94 2.01
CA ILE A 228 -1.54 -24.93 1.40
C ILE A 228 -1.26 -24.57 -0.06
N SER A 229 0.01 -24.59 -0.44
CA SER A 229 0.39 -24.56 -1.85
C SER A 229 0.52 -26.00 -2.35
N ILE A 230 -0.15 -26.28 -3.46
CA ILE A 230 -0.17 -27.58 -4.13
C ILE A 230 0.56 -27.40 -5.46
N GLY A 231 1.51 -28.28 -5.77
CA GLY A 231 2.16 -28.29 -7.08
C GLY A 231 2.40 -29.70 -7.59
N ALA A 232 2.80 -29.79 -8.85
CA ALA A 232 3.25 -31.03 -9.46
C ALA A 232 4.75 -31.24 -9.21
N GLU A 233 5.14 -32.40 -8.71
CA GLU A 233 6.56 -32.75 -8.55
C GLU A 233 7.31 -32.61 -9.87
N GLY A 234 8.49 -31.98 -9.83
CA GLY A 234 9.31 -31.72 -11.01
C GLY A 234 8.92 -30.48 -11.83
N VAL A 235 7.90 -29.72 -11.41
CA VAL A 235 7.49 -28.46 -12.05
C VAL A 235 7.53 -27.32 -11.03
N GLU A 236 8.65 -26.58 -10.98
CA GLU A 236 8.83 -25.49 -10.01
C GLU A 236 7.90 -24.29 -10.25
N GLU A 237 7.38 -24.10 -11.48
CA GLU A 237 6.59 -22.92 -11.87
C GLU A 237 5.06 -23.07 -11.68
N PHE A 238 4.55 -24.27 -11.41
CA PHE A 238 3.11 -24.52 -11.25
C PHE A 238 2.75 -24.79 -9.78
N SER A 239 2.80 -23.74 -8.96
CA SER A 239 2.28 -23.78 -7.59
C SER A 239 0.89 -23.16 -7.54
N HIS A 240 -0.12 -23.98 -7.27
CA HIS A 240 -1.48 -23.57 -6.96
C HIS A 240 -1.67 -23.39 -5.45
N ALA A 241 -2.75 -22.75 -5.04
CA ALA A 241 -3.01 -22.40 -3.65
C ALA A 241 -4.44 -22.76 -3.25
N CYS A 242 -4.60 -23.40 -2.10
CA CYS A 242 -5.89 -23.77 -1.54
C CYS A 242 -5.86 -23.74 -0.01
N VAL A 243 -7.02 -23.97 0.62
CA VAL A 243 -7.19 -23.93 2.07
C VAL A 243 -7.46 -25.33 2.59
N LEU A 244 -6.75 -25.70 3.63
CA LEU A 244 -6.92 -26.95 4.36
C LEU A 244 -7.53 -26.65 5.73
N VAL A 245 -8.66 -27.28 6.05
CA VAL A 245 -9.27 -27.23 7.38
C VAL A 245 -9.26 -28.65 7.95
N LYS A 246 -8.80 -28.81 9.18
CA LYS A 246 -8.75 -30.10 9.87
C LYS A 246 -9.81 -30.18 10.95
N LEU A 247 -10.42 -31.34 11.12
CA LEU A 247 -11.33 -31.63 12.23
C LEU A 247 -10.64 -32.41 13.36
N GLU A 248 -10.36 -33.70 13.14
CA GLU A 248 -9.70 -34.60 14.09
C GLU A 248 -8.92 -35.68 13.31
N GLY A 249 -7.80 -36.15 13.85
CA GLY A 249 -7.02 -37.23 13.21
C GLY A 249 -6.49 -36.83 11.83
N ASP A 250 -6.87 -37.57 10.79
CA ASP A 250 -6.54 -37.30 9.38
C ASP A 250 -7.73 -36.72 8.59
N MET A 251 -8.81 -36.34 9.27
CA MET A 251 -10.03 -35.84 8.65
C MET A 251 -9.90 -34.36 8.26
N VAL A 252 -9.95 -34.10 6.95
CA VAL A 252 -9.69 -32.78 6.37
C VAL A 252 -10.74 -32.36 5.35
N ALA A 253 -10.89 -31.05 5.21
CA ALA A 253 -11.55 -30.41 4.09
C ALA A 253 -10.49 -29.64 3.29
N ILE A 254 -10.44 -29.82 1.97
CA ILE A 254 -9.58 -29.03 1.08
C ILE A 254 -10.46 -28.17 0.17
N LEU A 255 -10.28 -26.86 0.30
CA LEU A 255 -11.10 -25.83 -0.32
C LEU A 255 -10.28 -25.08 -1.35
N ASP A 256 -10.73 -25.20 -2.58
CA ASP A 256 -10.16 -24.57 -3.76
C ASP A 256 -11.28 -23.78 -4.47
N TRP A 257 -10.97 -23.05 -5.54
CA TRP A 257 -11.94 -22.36 -6.39
C TRP A 257 -13.03 -23.32 -6.89
N GLU A 258 -12.65 -24.54 -7.25
CA GLU A 258 -13.56 -25.66 -7.41
C GLU A 258 -13.42 -26.54 -6.17
N PRO A 259 -14.41 -26.53 -5.28
CA PRO A 259 -14.23 -27.11 -3.96
C PRO A 259 -14.27 -28.63 -4.04
N ILE A 260 -13.38 -29.26 -3.28
CA ILE A 260 -13.17 -30.71 -3.36
C ILE A 260 -13.90 -31.46 -2.24
N THR A 261 -14.20 -30.78 -1.13
CA THR A 261 -14.84 -31.38 0.04
C THR A 261 -16.05 -30.55 0.51
N VAL A 262 -17.12 -30.56 -0.28
CA VAL A 262 -18.40 -29.90 0.02
C VAL A 262 -19.58 -30.72 -0.47
N SER A 263 -20.56 -30.86 0.40
CA SER A 263 -21.78 -31.63 0.15
C SER A 263 -22.96 -30.94 0.83
N ASP A 264 -24.12 -30.88 0.17
CA ASP A 264 -25.41 -30.47 0.77
C ASP A 264 -25.36 -29.19 1.64
N GLY A 265 -24.63 -28.17 1.18
CA GLY A 265 -24.56 -26.89 1.89
C GLY A 265 -23.64 -26.88 3.12
N MET A 266 -22.78 -27.88 3.27
CA MET A 266 -21.84 -28.01 4.39
C MET A 266 -20.44 -28.37 3.88
N LEU A 267 -19.43 -28.02 4.69
CA LEU A 267 -18.09 -28.57 4.50
C LEU A 267 -18.08 -30.05 4.87
N GLU A 268 -17.61 -30.90 3.95
CA GLU A 268 -17.36 -32.31 4.20
C GLU A 268 -15.92 -32.51 4.68
N PHE A 269 -15.70 -33.39 5.64
CA PHE A 269 -14.36 -33.78 6.07
C PHE A 269 -14.14 -35.24 5.67
N LEU A 270 -13.05 -35.49 4.95
CA LEU A 270 -12.68 -36.81 4.44
C LEU A 270 -11.29 -37.19 4.96
N PRO A 271 -10.97 -38.48 5.05
CA PRO A 271 -9.59 -38.92 5.28
C PRO A 271 -8.65 -38.27 4.24
N PHE A 272 -7.49 -37.81 4.68
CA PHE A 272 -6.57 -37.04 3.82
C PHE A 272 -6.25 -37.74 2.50
N ASP A 273 -6.02 -39.05 2.52
CA ASP A 273 -5.73 -39.81 1.30
C ASP A 273 -6.87 -39.75 0.28
N LEU A 274 -8.12 -39.74 0.75
CA LEU A 274 -9.29 -39.62 -0.13
C LEU A 274 -9.40 -38.20 -0.67
N ALA A 275 -9.26 -37.18 0.21
CA ALA A 275 -9.26 -35.78 -0.21
C ALA A 275 -8.16 -35.50 -1.26
N ARG A 276 -6.95 -36.04 -1.04
CA ARG A 276 -5.81 -35.96 -1.96
C ARG A 276 -6.08 -36.63 -3.30
N GLN A 277 -6.70 -37.82 -3.31
CA GLN A 277 -7.05 -38.50 -4.57
C GLN A 277 -8.02 -37.69 -5.43
N LEU A 278 -8.94 -36.96 -4.80
CA LEU A 278 -9.82 -36.05 -5.52
C LEU A 278 -9.02 -34.93 -6.19
N HIS A 279 -8.02 -34.35 -5.52
CA HIS A 279 -7.08 -33.41 -6.15
C HIS A 279 -6.30 -34.02 -7.32
N GLY A 280 -5.80 -35.25 -7.19
CA GLY A 280 -5.07 -35.94 -8.25
C GLY A 280 -5.85 -36.07 -9.56
N ARG A 281 -7.19 -36.12 -9.50
CA ARG A 281 -8.05 -36.11 -10.69
C ARG A 281 -8.10 -34.77 -11.41
N TYR A 282 -7.73 -33.67 -10.77
CA TYR A 282 -7.58 -32.36 -11.42
C TYR A 282 -6.17 -32.19 -12.01
N TRP A 283 -5.17 -32.89 -11.47
CA TRP A 283 -3.75 -32.78 -11.84
C TRP A 283 -3.26 -34.04 -12.56
N TRP A 284 -3.87 -34.35 -13.71
CA TRP A 284 -3.80 -35.64 -14.40
C TRP A 284 -2.35 -36.12 -14.60
N GLY A 285 -1.97 -37.19 -13.88
CA GLY A 285 -0.71 -37.90 -14.09
C GLY A 285 0.51 -37.37 -13.32
N TRP A 286 0.32 -36.43 -12.38
CA TRP A 286 1.42 -35.87 -11.59
C TRP A 286 1.38 -36.32 -10.14
N SER A 287 2.55 -36.61 -9.57
CA SER A 287 2.71 -36.64 -8.12
C SER A 287 2.56 -35.21 -7.58
N ILE A 288 1.81 -35.07 -6.49
CA ILE A 288 1.50 -33.77 -5.88
C ILE A 288 2.42 -33.56 -4.68
N PHE A 289 3.02 -32.37 -4.57
CA PHE A 289 3.65 -31.91 -3.33
C PHE A 289 2.81 -30.81 -2.66
N TYR A 290 2.98 -30.68 -1.35
CA TYR A 290 2.30 -29.67 -0.53
C TYR A 290 3.33 -28.74 0.11
N LYS A 291 2.96 -27.48 0.37
CA LYS A 291 3.66 -26.55 1.27
C LYS A 291 2.65 -25.88 2.19
N GLY A 292 2.80 -26.01 3.50
CA GLY A 292 1.81 -25.58 4.48
C GLY A 292 2.17 -24.27 5.17
N PHE A 293 1.15 -23.44 5.46
CA PHE A 293 1.25 -22.18 6.20
C PHE A 293 0.08 -22.08 7.19
N MET A 294 0.33 -21.86 8.48
CA MET A 294 -0.68 -21.80 9.55
C MET A 294 -0.45 -20.58 10.47
N MET A 295 -1.52 -20.01 11.04
CA MET A 295 -1.43 -19.06 12.17
C MET A 295 -1.49 -19.82 13.51
N GLY A 296 -0.41 -19.80 14.32
CA GLY A 296 -0.31 -20.49 15.63
C GLY A 296 1.16 -20.72 16.10
N ARG A 297 1.39 -21.13 17.37
CA ARG A 297 2.75 -21.35 17.93
C ARG A 297 3.23 -22.81 17.77
N PRO A 298 4.47 -23.08 17.30
CA PRO A 298 5.32 -22.23 16.47
C PRO A 298 4.97 -22.39 14.98
N TYR A 299 5.08 -21.30 14.26
CA TYR A 299 4.99 -21.20 12.81
C TYR A 299 5.99 -22.16 12.13
N ARG A 300 5.51 -23.10 11.31
CA ARG A 300 6.33 -23.93 10.42
C ARG A 300 5.98 -23.64 8.95
N SER A 301 6.88 -22.99 8.24
CA SER A 301 6.93 -23.05 6.77
C SER A 301 7.72 -24.31 6.40
N GLY A 302 7.03 -25.41 6.13
CA GLY A 302 7.66 -26.64 5.67
C GLY A 302 7.59 -26.72 4.14
N PHE A 303 8.74 -26.76 3.49
CA PHE A 303 8.85 -27.52 2.26
C PHE A 303 8.90 -28.98 2.70
N PHE A 304 7.86 -29.75 2.42
CA PHE A 304 7.85 -31.16 2.75
C PHE A 304 8.64 -31.91 1.67
N GLU A 305 9.64 -32.67 2.09
CA GLU A 305 10.50 -33.49 1.23
C GLU A 305 9.76 -34.74 0.74
N SER A 306 8.67 -35.15 1.40
CA SER A 306 7.82 -36.26 0.98
C SER A 306 6.35 -36.13 1.42
N ASN A 307 5.48 -36.94 0.81
CA ASN A 307 4.07 -37.05 1.20
C ASN A 307 3.89 -37.58 2.62
N GLU A 308 4.75 -38.50 3.06
CA GLU A 308 4.75 -39.02 4.43
C GLU A 308 5.16 -37.95 5.46
N GLU A 309 6.04 -37.02 5.07
CA GLU A 309 6.37 -35.87 5.92
C GLU A 309 5.17 -34.92 6.05
N PHE A 310 4.51 -34.60 4.93
CA PHE A 310 3.28 -33.81 4.96
C PHE A 310 2.19 -34.46 5.80
N TYR A 311 1.98 -35.77 5.64
CA TYR A 311 0.97 -36.51 6.39
C TYR A 311 1.27 -36.52 7.90
N ARG A 312 2.52 -36.71 8.30
CA ARG A 312 2.92 -36.61 9.71
C ARG A 312 2.66 -35.21 10.26
N TRP A 313 3.05 -34.17 9.52
CA TRP A 313 2.74 -32.80 9.90
C TRP A 313 1.23 -32.58 10.04
N LEU A 314 0.44 -33.06 9.10
CA LEU A 314 -1.02 -32.97 9.14
C LEU A 314 -1.60 -33.62 10.40
N VAL A 315 -1.22 -34.86 10.70
CA VAL A 315 -1.84 -35.64 11.78
C VAL A 315 -1.31 -35.23 13.14
N GLU A 316 0.00 -35.04 13.27
CA GLU A 316 0.68 -34.86 14.54
C GLU A 316 0.83 -33.38 14.92
N GLU A 317 1.10 -32.51 13.95
CA GLU A 317 1.51 -31.12 14.22
C GLU A 317 0.41 -30.08 13.96
N LEU A 318 -0.50 -30.31 13.00
CA LEU A 318 -1.64 -29.44 12.73
C LEU A 318 -2.80 -29.76 13.69
N ASN A 319 -2.65 -29.51 14.99
CA ASN A 319 -3.69 -29.76 16.02
C ASN A 319 -4.10 -28.51 16.79
#